data_AF-A0A815VCU0-F1
#
_entry.id   AF-A0A815VCU0-F1
#
_cell.length_a   1.000
_cell.length_b   1.000
_cell.length_c   1.000
_cell.angle_alpha   90.00
_cell.angle_beta   90.00
_cell.angle_gamma   90.00
#
_symmetry.space_group_name_H-M   'P 1'
#
loop_
_entity.id
_entity.type
_entity.pdbx_description
1 polymer ?
#
loop_
_entity_poly.entity_id
_entity_poly.type
_entity_poly.pdbx_seq_one_letter_code
_entity_poly.pdbx_strand_id
1 'polypeptide(L)'
;MLDSTRRMPSNDMGFKHQTFRIQDELYTLINRRGTGNFATVWSSITSQGHRTAVKVFDLRNRRNNLNPAKIRACFANEIKMLYIIRHAENCAVTIYGSTIDLRRGLAFIAMELGNDTLLDRVENLHGTHLKRARSGSDYIST
;
A
#
# COMPACT_ATOMS: atom_id res chain seq x y z
N MET A 1 13.11 27.69 -13.21
CA MET A 1 12.28 27.24 -12.07
C MET A 1 11.43 26.09 -12.60
N LEU A 2 11.85 24.84 -12.37
CA LEU A 2 11.20 23.66 -12.96
C LEU A 2 10.07 23.21 -12.05
N ASP A 3 8.84 23.32 -12.55
CA ASP A 3 7.64 22.73 -11.96
C ASP A 3 7.78 21.20 -11.92
N SER A 4 8.02 20.68 -10.73
CA SER A 4 8.24 19.26 -10.45
C SER A 4 6.96 18.52 -10.07
N THR A 5 5.78 19.10 -10.32
CA THR A 5 4.49 18.42 -10.07
C THR A 5 3.92 17.71 -11.30
N ARG A 6 4.75 17.00 -12.07
CA ARG A 6 4.27 15.99 -13.01
C ARG A 6 3.72 14.80 -12.23
N ARG A 7 2.50 14.94 -11.70
CA ARG A 7 1.67 13.80 -11.26
C ARG A 7 1.55 12.87 -12.47
N MET A 8 2.18 11.71 -12.37
CA MET A 8 1.94 10.61 -13.30
C MET A 8 0.43 10.38 -13.39
N PRO A 9 -0.15 10.30 -14.60
CA PRO A 9 -1.58 10.07 -14.75
C PRO A 9 -1.98 8.80 -14.00
N SER A 10 -3.00 8.94 -13.17
CA SER A 10 -3.56 7.88 -12.33
C SER A 10 -4.16 6.78 -13.20
N ASN A 11 -3.37 5.77 -13.56
CA ASN A 11 -3.88 4.48 -14.02
C ASN A 11 -4.47 3.68 -12.84
N ASP A 12 -5.38 4.32 -12.10
CA ASP A 12 -6.04 3.81 -10.90
C ASP A 12 -6.89 2.56 -11.17
N MET A 13 -7.30 2.37 -12.42
CA MET A 13 -8.14 1.27 -12.86
C MET A 13 -7.34 -0.01 -13.18
N GLY A 14 -6.00 0.08 -13.25
CA GLY A 14 -5.18 -0.99 -13.85
C GLY A 14 -5.02 -2.25 -13.01
N PHE A 15 -5.40 -2.25 -11.73
CA PHE A 15 -5.18 -3.38 -10.81
C PHE A 15 -6.41 -3.77 -9.99
N LYS A 16 -7.44 -2.91 -9.93
CA LYS A 16 -8.66 -3.18 -9.16
C LYS A 16 -9.33 -4.46 -9.68
N HIS A 17 -9.76 -5.33 -8.76
CA HIS A 17 -10.35 -6.65 -9.04
C HIS A 17 -9.44 -7.65 -9.77
N GLN A 18 -8.16 -7.35 -9.97
CA GLN A 18 -7.22 -8.36 -10.46
C GLN A 18 -6.83 -9.30 -9.34
N THR A 19 -6.70 -10.57 -9.72
CA THR A 19 -6.27 -11.65 -8.84
C THR A 19 -4.85 -12.07 -9.19
N PHE A 20 -4.01 -12.23 -8.17
CA PHE A 20 -2.62 -12.66 -8.31
C PHE A 20 -2.33 -13.81 -7.36
N ARG A 21 -1.48 -14.74 -7.82
CA ARG A 21 -1.01 -15.84 -6.97
C ARG A 21 0.30 -15.47 -6.28
N ILE A 22 0.33 -15.58 -4.96
CA ILE A 22 1.50 -15.31 -4.13
C ILE A 22 1.69 -16.53 -3.21
N GLN A 23 2.81 -17.25 -3.36
CA GLN A 23 3.14 -18.44 -2.55
C GLN A 23 1.93 -19.38 -2.33
N ASP A 24 1.24 -19.73 -3.42
CA ASP A 24 0.10 -20.67 -3.50
C ASP A 24 -1.27 -20.17 -3.05
N GLU A 25 -1.39 -18.94 -2.55
CA GLU A 25 -2.67 -18.31 -2.26
C GLU A 25 -3.05 -17.28 -3.32
N LEU A 26 -4.35 -17.11 -3.58
CA LEU A 26 -4.88 -16.13 -4.54
C LEU A 26 -5.34 -14.88 -3.79
N TYR A 27 -4.86 -13.72 -4.24
CA TYR A 27 -5.19 -12.41 -3.65
C TYR A 27 -5.89 -11.55 -4.69
N THR A 28 -7.13 -11.17 -4.40
CA THR A 28 -7.92 -10.27 -5.26
C THR A 28 -7.86 -8.85 -4.70
N LEU A 29 -7.38 -7.90 -5.50
CA LEU A 29 -7.23 -6.51 -5.08
C LEU A 29 -8.60 -5.79 -5.09
N ILE A 30 -8.91 -5.07 -4.01
CA ILE A 30 -10.23 -4.45 -3.81
C ILE A 30 -10.16 -2.94 -3.90
N ASN A 31 -9.48 -2.28 -2.96
CA ASN A 31 -9.39 -0.84 -2.90
C ASN A 31 -7.94 -0.42 -2.73
N ARG A 32 -7.55 0.68 -3.36
CA ARG A 32 -6.25 1.30 -3.09
C ARG A 32 -6.25 1.88 -1.67
N ARG A 33 -5.17 1.63 -0.93
CA ARG A 33 -4.96 2.11 0.45
C ARG A 33 -3.88 3.18 0.54
N GLY A 34 -2.91 3.16 -0.38
CA GLY A 34 -1.89 4.21 -0.44
C GLY A 34 -1.00 4.06 -1.66
N THR A 35 -0.31 5.14 -2.02
CA THR A 35 0.64 5.18 -3.13
C THR A 35 1.92 5.83 -2.66
N GLY A 36 3.04 5.14 -2.86
CA GLY A 36 4.37 5.72 -2.80
C GLY A 36 4.97 5.87 -4.19
N ASN A 37 6.19 6.43 -4.27
CA ASN A 37 6.86 6.69 -5.54
C ASN A 37 7.08 5.44 -6.41
N PHE A 38 7.14 4.25 -5.80
CA PHE A 38 7.54 3.01 -6.49
C PHE A 38 6.59 1.83 -6.25
N ALA A 39 5.59 2.01 -5.40
CA ALA A 39 4.65 0.95 -5.06
C ALA A 39 3.31 1.53 -4.67
N THR A 40 2.26 0.75 -4.94
CA THR A 40 0.90 1.05 -4.49
C THR A 40 0.45 -0.06 -3.56
N VAL A 41 -0.12 0.30 -2.41
CA VAL A 41 -0.72 -0.65 -1.47
C VAL A 41 -2.21 -0.73 -1.76
N TRP A 42 -2.70 -1.96 -1.89
CA TRP A 42 -4.10 -2.29 -2.09
C TRP A 42 -4.60 -3.13 -0.93
N SER A 43 -5.84 -2.94 -0.50
CA SER A 43 -6.54 -3.97 0.27
C SER A 43 -6.88 -5.12 -0.66
N SER A 44 -6.92 -6.32 -0.11
CA SER A 44 -7.19 -7.54 -0.85
C SER A 44 -8.01 -8.53 -0.04
N ILE A 45 -8.58 -9.50 -0.74
CA ILE A 45 -9.27 -10.65 -0.15
C ILE A 45 -8.63 -11.92 -0.70
N THR A 46 -8.32 -12.89 0.16
CA THR A 46 -7.79 -14.20 -0.25
C THR A 46 -8.90 -15.11 -0.79
N SER A 47 -8.55 -16.25 -1.40
CA SER A 47 -9.56 -17.22 -1.86
C SER A 47 -10.47 -17.73 -0.73
N GLN A 48 -9.95 -17.72 0.50
CA GLN A 48 -10.65 -18.11 1.74
C GLN A 48 -11.44 -16.96 2.38
N GLY A 49 -11.53 -15.78 1.75
CA GLY A 49 -12.28 -14.64 2.26
C GLY A 49 -11.55 -13.77 3.30
N HIS A 50 -10.27 -14.04 3.59
CA HIS A 50 -9.50 -13.26 4.55
C HIS A 50 -9.10 -11.90 3.97
N ARG A 51 -9.32 -10.83 4.73
CA ARG A 51 -8.88 -9.49 4.35
C ARG A 51 -7.40 -9.30 4.62
N THR A 52 -6.69 -8.81 3.61
CA THR A 52 -5.24 -8.63 3.61
C THR A 52 -4.86 -7.32 2.90
N ALA A 53 -3.58 -7.02 2.83
CA ALA A 53 -3.04 -5.97 1.98
C ALA A 53 -1.99 -6.55 1.02
N VAL A 54 -1.91 -5.99 -0.19
CA VAL A 54 -0.89 -6.31 -1.17
C VAL A 54 -0.20 -5.03 -1.61
N LYS A 55 1.12 -4.97 -1.43
CA LYS A 55 1.98 -3.93 -1.98
C LYS A 55 2.43 -4.36 -3.37
N VAL A 56 2.02 -3.60 -4.38
CA VAL A 56 2.30 -3.83 -5.80
C VAL A 56 3.40 -2.87 -6.25
N PHE A 57 4.48 -3.41 -6.76
CA PHE A 57 5.58 -2.67 -7.37
C PHE A 57 5.44 -2.75 -8.88
N ASP A 58 5.27 -1.60 -9.53
CA ASP A 58 5.22 -1.51 -10.99
C ASP A 58 6.60 -1.20 -11.55
N LEU A 59 7.22 -2.22 -12.13
CA LEU A 59 8.59 -2.18 -12.65
C LEU A 59 8.62 -1.84 -14.15
N ARG A 60 7.45 -1.71 -14.81
CA ARG A 60 7.36 -1.53 -16.27
C ARG A 60 8.06 -0.27 -16.74
N ASN A 61 7.97 0.83 -15.99
CA ASN A 61 8.61 2.10 -16.33
C ASN A 61 10.14 2.09 -16.14
N ARG A 62 10.72 1.00 -15.64
CA ARG A 62 12.18 0.86 -15.47
C ARG A 62 12.79 -0.20 -16.38
N ARG A 63 12.00 -0.85 -17.25
CA ARG A 63 12.39 -2.03 -18.05
C ARG A 63 13.75 -1.94 -18.74
N ASN A 64 14.11 -0.75 -19.24
CA ASN A 64 15.34 -0.55 -20.01
C ASN A 64 16.62 -0.53 -19.16
N ASN A 65 16.53 -0.41 -17.82
CA ASN A 65 17.68 -0.37 -16.88
C ASN A 65 17.57 -1.41 -15.74
N LEU A 66 16.65 -2.38 -15.86
CA LEU A 66 16.40 -3.35 -14.80
C LEU A 66 17.27 -4.59 -14.96
N ASN A 67 18.22 -4.76 -14.05
CA ASN A 67 18.85 -6.07 -13.82
C ASN A 67 17.91 -6.91 -12.92
N PRO A 68 17.34 -8.03 -13.42
CA PRO A 68 16.42 -8.85 -12.64
C PRO A 68 17.00 -9.38 -11.32
N ALA A 69 18.31 -9.63 -11.27
CA ALA A 69 18.99 -10.05 -10.04
C ALA A 69 19.01 -8.93 -9.00
N LYS A 70 19.23 -7.67 -9.41
CA LYS A 70 19.17 -6.52 -8.49
C LYS A 70 17.77 -6.32 -7.92
N ILE A 71 16.71 -6.46 -8.74
CA ILE A 71 15.32 -6.37 -8.25
C ILE A 71 15.06 -7.46 -7.22
N ARG A 72 15.39 -8.71 -7.55
CA ARG A 72 15.23 -9.84 -6.62
C ARG A 72 15.97 -9.59 -5.31
N ALA A 73 17.20 -9.07 -5.37
CA ALA A 73 17.99 -8.76 -4.18
C ALA A 73 17.38 -7.63 -3.34
N CYS A 74 16.96 -6.52 -3.96
CA CYS A 74 16.29 -5.43 -3.25
C CYS A 74 15.00 -5.91 -2.57
N PHE A 75 14.23 -6.73 -3.27
CA PHE A 75 12.97 -7.26 -2.77
C PHE A 75 13.17 -8.25 -1.62
N ALA A 76 14.15 -9.16 -1.74
CA ALA A 76 14.54 -10.07 -0.68
C ALA A 76 15.05 -9.31 0.56
N ASN A 77 15.84 -8.25 0.37
CA ASN A 77 16.31 -7.40 1.46
C ASN A 77 15.15 -6.70 2.18
N GLU A 78 14.16 -6.16 1.46
CA GLU A 78 12.99 -5.54 2.08
C GLU A 78 12.22 -6.53 2.95
N ILE A 79 11.97 -7.74 2.45
CA ILE A 79 11.30 -8.81 3.21
C ILE A 79 12.12 -9.22 4.43
N LYS A 80 13.44 -9.40 4.27
CA LYS A 80 14.35 -9.77 5.37
C LYS A 80 14.34 -8.71 6.48
N MET A 81 14.37 -7.43 6.12
CA MET A 81 14.32 -6.34 7.10
C MET A 81 13.00 -6.32 7.85
N LEU A 82 11.87 -6.50 7.15
CA LEU A 82 10.55 -6.56 7.80
C LEU A 82 10.44 -7.75 8.74
N TYR A 83 10.98 -8.92 8.36
CA TYR A 83 11.06 -10.09 9.23
C TYR A 83 11.87 -9.80 10.51
N ILE A 84 13.07 -9.24 10.38
CA ILE A 84 13.94 -8.90 11.52
C ILE A 84 13.22 -7.94 12.48
N ILE A 85 12.63 -6.86 11.96
CA ILE A 85 11.93 -5.87 12.79
C ILE A 85 10.71 -6.50 13.48
N ARG A 86 9.95 -7.35 12.78
CA ARG A 86 8.79 -8.05 13.37
C ARG A 86 9.20 -8.90 14.56
N HIS A 87 10.29 -9.66 14.43
CA HIS A 87 10.74 -10.57 15.48
C HIS A 87 11.45 -9.87 16.64
N ALA A 88 12.10 -8.73 16.39
CA ALA A 88 12.76 -7.97 17.44
C ALA A 88 11.76 -7.09 18.23
N GLU A 89 10.88 -6.37 17.54
CA GLU A 89 10.14 -5.25 18.12
C GLU A 89 8.61 -5.41 18.05
N ASN A 90 8.10 -6.44 17.37
CA ASN A 90 6.67 -6.70 17.15
C ASN A 90 5.89 -5.51 16.54
N CYS A 91 6.58 -4.52 15.97
CA CYS A 91 6.00 -3.27 15.46
C CYS A 91 5.90 -3.22 13.93
N ALA A 92 6.46 -4.21 13.23
CA ALA A 92 6.28 -4.37 11.79
C ALA A 92 5.03 -5.19 11.46
N VAL A 93 4.51 -5.02 10.24
CA VAL A 93 3.40 -5.82 9.72
C VAL A 93 3.82 -7.26 9.45
N THR A 94 2.90 -8.21 9.65
CA THR A 94 3.13 -9.61 9.28
C THR A 94 3.17 -9.75 7.75
N ILE A 95 4.20 -10.38 7.21
CA ILE A 95 4.31 -10.70 5.78
C ILE A 95 3.85 -12.14 5.56
N TYR A 96 2.86 -12.33 4.69
CA TYR A 96 2.33 -13.65 4.35
C TYR A 96 3.06 -14.27 3.17
N GLY A 97 3.61 -13.43 2.29
CA GLY A 97 4.37 -13.94 1.16
C GLY A 97 4.73 -12.88 0.15
N SER A 98 5.49 -13.30 -0.87
CA SER A 98 5.90 -12.42 -1.94
C SER A 98 6.10 -13.16 -3.26
N THR A 99 5.98 -12.44 -4.38
CA THR A 99 6.27 -12.99 -5.71
C THR A 99 6.72 -11.89 -6.66
N ILE A 100 7.44 -12.27 -7.72
CA ILE A 100 7.88 -11.37 -8.78
C ILE A 100 7.50 -11.99 -10.13
N ASP A 101 6.68 -11.27 -10.90
CA ASP A 101 6.38 -11.57 -12.28
C ASP A 101 7.16 -10.62 -13.19
N LEU A 102 8.35 -11.06 -13.61
CA LEU A 102 9.19 -10.28 -14.52
C LEU A 102 8.61 -10.16 -15.94
N ARG A 103 7.72 -11.08 -16.35
CA ARG A 103 7.09 -11.00 -17.67
C ARG A 103 6.14 -9.81 -17.72
N ARG A 104 5.34 -9.65 -16.66
CA ARG A 104 4.43 -8.50 -16.48
C ARG A 104 5.14 -7.26 -15.93
N GLY A 105 6.37 -7.41 -15.42
CA GLY A 105 7.13 -6.34 -14.80
C GLY A 105 6.53 -5.91 -13.47
N LEU A 106 6.09 -6.86 -12.66
CA LEU A 106 5.40 -6.62 -11.39
C LEU A 106 6.07 -7.40 -10.26
N ALA A 107 6.05 -6.84 -9.05
CA ALA A 107 6.36 -7.57 -7.82
C ALA A 107 5.30 -7.30 -6.76
N PHE A 108 5.06 -8.28 -5.89
CA PHE A 108 3.96 -8.25 -4.93
C PHE A 108 4.41 -8.75 -3.57
N ILE A 109 4.08 -8.02 -2.51
CA ILE A 109 4.21 -8.48 -1.12
C ILE A 109 2.81 -8.52 -0.52
N ALA A 110 2.38 -9.70 -0.07
CA ALA A 110 1.17 -9.89 0.71
C ALA A 110 1.47 -9.72 2.19
N MET A 111 0.63 -8.95 2.88
CA MET A 111 0.82 -8.59 4.28
C MET A 111 -0.50 -8.39 5.01
N GLU A 112 -0.41 -8.32 6.33
CA GLU A 112 -1.51 -7.98 7.21
C GLU A 112 -2.14 -6.63 6.83
N LEU A 113 -3.47 -6.57 6.86
CA LEU A 113 -4.19 -5.32 6.64
C LEU A 113 -4.30 -4.53 7.95
N GLY A 114 -3.62 -3.39 8.01
CA GLY A 114 -3.85 -2.42 9.08
C GLY A 114 -5.21 -1.73 8.96
N ASN A 115 -5.79 -1.37 10.11
CA ASN A 115 -7.09 -0.70 10.18
C ASN A 115 -7.06 0.68 9.48
N ASP A 116 -6.17 1.56 9.93
CA ASP A 116 -6.00 2.92 9.41
C ASP A 116 -4.52 3.31 9.41
N THR A 117 -4.15 4.32 8.62
CA THR A 117 -2.83 4.95 8.76
C THR A 117 -2.83 5.93 9.93
N LEU A 118 -1.64 6.25 10.46
CA LEU A 118 -1.51 7.32 11.45
C LEU A 118 -2.00 8.67 10.90
N LEU A 119 -1.78 8.92 9.60
CA LEU A 119 -2.27 10.11 8.93
C LEU A 119 -3.79 10.19 8.98
N ASP A 120 -4.50 9.11 8.60
CA ASP A 120 -5.97 9.06 8.67
C ASP A 120 -6.46 9.36 10.10
N ARG A 121 -5.77 8.83 11.12
CA ARG A 121 -6.13 9.04 12.52
C ARG A 121 -5.93 10.49 12.97
N VAL A 122 -4.80 11.10 12.60
CA VAL A 122 -4.51 12.51 12.93
C VAL A 122 -5.50 13.43 12.22
N GLU A 123 -5.79 13.19 10.95
CA GLU A 123 -6.78 13.96 10.19
C GLU A 123 -8.18 13.85 10.79
N ASN A 124 -8.59 12.66 11.23
CA ASN A 124 -9.89 12.47 11.90
C ASN A 124 -9.96 13.20 13.26
N LEU A 125 -8.88 13.20 14.03
CA LEU A 125 -8.80 13.93 15.31
C LEU A 125 -8.83 15.45 15.09
N HIS A 126 -8.14 15.96 14.06
CA HIS A 126 -8.10 17.41 13.80
C HIS A 126 -9.37 17.89 13.06
N GLY A 127 -9.98 17.04 12.22
CA GLY A 127 -11.25 17.30 11.56
C GLY A 127 -12.44 17.33 12.53
N THR A 128 -12.39 16.58 13.63
CA THR A 128 -13.40 16.65 14.70
C THR A 128 -13.28 17.92 15.55
N HIS A 129 -12.09 18.49 15.70
CA HIS A 129 -11.92 19.80 16.36
C HIS A 129 -12.50 20.98 15.56
N LEU A 130 -12.43 20.95 14.22
CA LEU A 130 -13.05 21.98 13.37
C LEU A 130 -14.58 21.89 13.32
N LYS A 131 -15.18 20.70 13.48
CA LYS A 131 -16.65 20.55 13.54
C LYS A 131 -17.22 20.97 14.90
N ARG A 132 -16.51 20.73 16.01
CA ARG A 132 -16.93 21.21 17.35
C ARG A 132 -16.81 22.72 17.52
N ALA A 133 -15.86 23.38 16.82
CA ALA A 133 -15.75 24.84 16.84
C ALA A 133 -16.88 25.55 16.06
N ARG A 134 -17.59 24.86 15.16
CA ARG A 134 -18.73 25.42 14.40
C ARG A 134 -20.10 25.11 15.00
N SER A 135 -20.22 24.16 15.92
CA SER A 135 -21.49 23.86 16.60
C SER A 135 -21.69 24.62 17.93
N GLY A 136 -20.81 25.58 18.24
CA GLY A 136 -20.86 26.39 19.45
C GLY A 136 -21.30 27.85 19.25
N SER A 137 -21.76 28.24 18.06
CA SER A 137 -22.10 29.63 17.72
C SER A 137 -23.61 29.94 17.71
N ASP A 138 -24.48 28.98 18.00
CA ASP A 138 -25.93 29.20 17.93
C ASP A 138 -26.59 29.09 19.31
N TYR A 139 -26.15 29.87 20.28
CA TYR A 139 -26.97 30.22 21.45
C TYR A 139 -26.57 31.59 22.00
N ILE A 140 -27.47 32.57 21.80
CA ILE A 140 -27.88 33.75 22.60
C ILE A 140 -28.77 34.55 21.61
N SER A 141 -30.10 34.32 21.58
CA SER A 141 -31.15 35.10 22.30
C SER A 141 -30.94 36.61 22.16
N THR A 142 -31.83 37.42 21.60
CA THR A 142 -33.29 37.52 21.78
C THR A 142 -33.83 38.46 20.71
#